data_AF-A0A6B9YND3-F1
#
_entry.id   AF-A0A6B9YND3-F1
#
_cell.length_a   1.000
_cell.length_b   1.000
_cell.length_c   1.000
_cell.angle_alpha   90.00
_cell.angle_beta   90.00
_cell.angle_gamma   90.00
#
_symmetry.space_group_name_H-M   'P 1'
#
loop_
_entity.id
_entity.type
_entity.pdbx_description
1 polymer ?
#
loop_
_entity_poly.entity_id
_entity_poly.type
_entity_poly.pdbx_seq_one_letter_code
_entity_poly.pdbx_strand_id
1 'polypeptide(L)' 'MQTSKYTELPQAAPHPTLQQLVQEHSLYERRLNTLRSKLYLTEPEKIEEVRLKKLKLSIKDEMERLRRMEASQMEH' A
#
# COMPACT_ATOMS: atom_id res chain seq x y z
N MET A 1 15.33 29.11 -31.72
CA MET A 1 15.79 27.74 -31.36
C MET A 1 15.58 27.58 -29.86
N GLN A 2 14.56 26.82 -29.46
CA GLN A 2 14.21 26.64 -28.04
C GLN A 2 14.97 25.41 -27.55
N THR A 3 15.99 25.61 -26.71
CA THR A 3 16.63 24.52 -25.99
C THR A 3 15.66 24.02 -24.93
N SER A 4 15.10 22.85 -25.23
CA SER A 4 14.23 22.05 -24.39
C SER A 4 14.76 22.01 -22.96
N LYS A 5 13.89 22.44 -22.05
CA LYS A 5 14.02 22.36 -20.60
C LYS A 5 14.00 20.89 -20.18
N TYR A 6 15.05 20.13 -20.44
CA TYR A 6 15.24 18.80 -19.86
C TYR A 6 15.73 18.96 -18.41
N THR A 7 14.80 19.29 -17.52
CA THR A 7 14.95 19.05 -16.09
C THR A 7 13.58 18.73 -15.51
N GLU A 8 12.88 17.78 -16.15
CA GLU A 8 11.85 17.01 -15.46
C GLU A 8 12.57 16.05 -14.53
N LEU A 9 12.99 16.59 -13.38
CA LEU A 9 13.21 15.80 -12.18
C LEU A 9 11.94 14.98 -11.97
N PRO A 10 11.97 13.63 -11.99
CA PRO A 10 10.86 12.86 -11.48
C PRO A 10 10.80 13.17 -9.99
N GLN A 11 9.91 14.11 -9.62
CA GLN A 11 9.66 14.46 -8.24
C GLN A 11 9.33 13.15 -7.52
N ALA A 12 10.18 12.87 -6.54
CA ALA A 12 10.16 11.69 -5.69
C ALA A 12 8.71 11.28 -5.41
N ALA A 13 8.41 9.99 -5.66
CA ALA A 13 7.11 9.41 -5.45
C ALA A 13 6.50 10.00 -4.17
N PRO A 14 5.49 10.88 -4.30
CA PRO A 14 4.93 11.54 -3.14
C PRO A 14 4.33 10.42 -2.30
N HIS A 15 4.51 10.53 -0.99
CA HIS A 15 3.95 9.66 0.03
C HIS A 15 2.72 8.86 -0.46
N PRO A 16 2.68 7.53 -0.24
CA PRO A 16 1.62 6.70 -0.79
C PRO A 16 0.27 7.29 -0.40
N THR A 17 -0.46 7.77 -1.41
CA THR A 17 -1.77 8.39 -1.18
C THR A 17 -2.72 7.32 -0.66
N LEU A 18 -3.78 7.72 0.06
CA LEU A 18 -4.83 6.79 0.50
C LEU A 18 -5.33 5.91 -0.66
N GLN A 19 -5.38 6.46 -1.87
CA GLN A 19 -5.74 5.71 -3.08
C GLN A 19 -4.74 4.59 -3.41
N GLN A 20 -3.42 4.86 -3.32
CA GLN A 20 -2.39 3.84 -3.52
C GLN A 20 -2.45 2.76 -2.45
N LEU A 21 -2.59 3.15 -1.18
CA LEU A 21 -2.75 2.22 -0.05
C LEU A 21 -3.99 1.31 -0.24
N VAL A 22 -5.11 1.86 -0.71
CA VAL A 22 -6.32 1.08 -1.02
C VAL A 22 -6.10 0.13 -2.20
N GLN A 23 -5.38 0.56 -3.23
CA GLN A 23 -5.04 -0.28 -4.38
C GLN A 23 -4.13 -1.45 -3.98
N GLU A 24 -3.10 -1.17 -3.19
CA GLU A 24 -2.21 -2.19 -2.63
C GLU A 24 -2.96 -3.15 -1.70
N HIS A 25 -3.84 -2.62 -0.83
CA HIS A 25 -4.70 -3.43 0.03
C HIS A 25 -5.56 -4.41 -0.79
N SER A 26 -6.18 -3.94 -1.88
CA SER A 26 -6.99 -4.79 -2.77
C SER A 26 -6.14 -5.87 -3.45
N LEU A 27 -4.93 -5.52 -3.88
CA LEU A 27 -4.01 -6.45 -4.53
C LEU A 27 -3.51 -7.53 -3.56
N TYR A 28 -3.14 -7.15 -2.33
CA TYR A 28 -2.78 -8.09 -1.28
C TYR A 28 -3.95 -8.96 -0.84
N GLU A 29 -5.16 -8.39 -0.76
CA GLU A 29 -6.36 -9.16 -0.44
C GLU A 29 -6.68 -10.21 -1.50
N ARG A 30 -6.56 -9.87 -2.79
CA ARG A 30 -6.71 -10.83 -3.89
C ARG A 30 -5.68 -11.94 -3.81
N ARG A 31 -4.41 -11.60 -3.58
CA ARG A 31 -3.32 -12.58 -3.50
C ARG A 31 -3.47 -13.50 -2.29
N LEU A 32 -3.90 -12.96 -1.16
CA LEU A 32 -4.22 -13.71 0.05
C LEU A 32 -5.44 -14.61 -0.18
N ASN A 33 -6.44 -14.16 -0.93
CA ASN A 33 -7.61 -14.97 -1.29
C ASN A 33 -7.21 -16.15 -2.19
N THR A 34 -6.36 -15.93 -3.20
CA THR A 34 -5.82 -17.01 -4.05
C THR A 34 -5.07 -18.06 -3.23
N LEU A 35 -4.25 -17.62 -2.26
CA LEU A 35 -3.55 -18.52 -1.35
C LEU A 35 -4.55 -19.29 -0.47
N ARG A 36 -5.49 -18.60 0.18
CA ARG A 36 -6.51 -19.23 1.02
C ARG A 36 -7.42 -20.20 0.28
N SER A 37 -7.66 -19.97 -1.01
CA SER A 37 -8.50 -20.83 -1.84
C SER A 37 -7.80 -22.16 -2.16
N LYS A 38 -6.46 -22.23 -2.04
CA LYS A 38 -5.73 -23.49 -2.11
C LYS A 38 -5.88 -24.25 -0.80
N LEU A 39 -6.55 -25.39 -0.86
CA LEU A 39 -6.78 -26.28 0.29
C LEU A 39 -5.47 -26.80 0.93
N TYR A 40 -4.38 -26.82 0.17
CA TYR A 40 -3.04 -27.20 0.63
C TYR A 40 -2.04 -26.10 0.30
N LEU A 41 -1.78 -25.22 1.26
CA LEU A 41 -0.70 -24.23 1.20
C LEU A 41 0.64 -24.92 1.45
N THR A 42 1.57 -24.80 0.50
CA THR A 42 2.97 -25.20 0.74
C THR A 42 3.62 -24.28 1.78
N GLU A 43 4.72 -24.72 2.38
CA GLU A 43 5.48 -23.93 3.36
C GLU A 43 5.82 -22.49 2.89
N PRO A 44 6.29 -22.25 1.65
CA PRO A 44 6.49 -20.89 1.15
C PRO A 44 5.18 -20.09 1.03
N GLU A 45 4.06 -20.74 0.72
CA GLU A 45 2.75 -20.07 0.62
C GLU A 45 2.20 -19.67 1.99
N LYS A 46 2.45 -20.45 3.05
CA LYS A 46 2.12 -20.06 4.43
C LYS A 46 2.92 -18.84 4.89
N ILE A 47 4.21 -18.80 4.54
CA ILE A 47 5.07 -17.64 4.83
C ILE A 47 4.55 -16.40 4.08
N GLU A 48 4.15 -16.56 2.83
CA GLU A 48 3.54 -15.49 2.04
C GLU A 48 2.21 -15.02 2.63
N GLU A 49 1.34 -15.94 3.11
CA GLU A 49 0.10 -15.56 3.79
C GLU A 49 0.38 -14.68 5.02
N VAL A 50 1.34 -15.08 5.86
CA VAL A 50 1.73 -14.30 7.05
C VAL A 50 2.31 -12.95 6.66
N ARG A 51 3.15 -12.88 5.62
CA ARG A 51 3.68 -11.62 5.08
C ARG A 51 2.57 -10.70 4.58
N LEU A 52 1.63 -11.22 3.77
CA LEU A 52 0.49 -10.47 3.25
C LEU A 52 -0.41 -9.96 4.38
N LYS A 53 -0.60 -10.76 5.45
CA LYS A 53 -1.36 -10.33 6.64
C LYS A 53 -0.69 -9.15 7.35
N LYS A 54 0.65 -9.19 7.50
CA LYS A 54 1.43 -8.10 8.07
C LYS A 54 1.40 -6.84 7.21
N LEU A 55 1.57 -6.97 5.88
CA LEU A 55 1.45 -5.86 4.93
C LEU A 55 0.08 -5.20 5.00
N LYS A 56 -0.99 -6.01 5.02
CA LYS A 56 -2.36 -5.51 5.15
C LYS A 56 -2.59 -4.75 6.47
N LEU A 57 -1.99 -5.22 7.56
CA LEU A 57 -2.02 -4.53 8.85
C LEU A 57 -1.26 -3.19 8.78
N SER A 58 -0.06 -3.19 8.18
CA SER A 58 0.75 -1.97 8.03
C SER A 58 0.03 -0.90 7.19
N ILE A 59 -0.66 -1.30 6.12
CA ILE A 59 -1.47 -0.38 5.31
C ILE A 59 -2.63 0.19 6.11
N LYS A 60 -3.30 -0.63 6.93
CA LYS A 60 -4.34 -0.15 7.85
C LYS A 60 -3.79 0.87 8.84
N ASP A 61 -2.61 0.61 9.39
CA ASP A 61 -1.95 1.51 10.34
C ASP A 61 -1.59 2.86 9.69
N GLU A 62 -1.09 2.84 8.45
CA GLU A 62 -0.79 4.07 7.71
C GLU A 62 -2.07 4.85 7.34
N MET A 63 -3.15 4.16 6.96
CA MET A 63 -4.45 4.82 6.74
C MET A 63 -5.01 5.45 8.03
N GLU A 64 -4.88 4.75 9.16
CA GLU A 64 -5.26 5.27 10.48
C GLU A 64 -4.41 6.48 10.89
N ARG A 65 -3.10 6.44 10.62
CA ARG A 65 -2.19 7.55 10.90
C ARG A 65 -2.54 8.78 10.07
N LEU A 66 -2.83 8.60 8.78
CA LEU A 66 -3.34 9.67 7.91
C LEU A 66 -4.65 10.25 8.43
N ARG A 67 -5.63 9.38 8.77
CA ARG A 67 -6.91 9.83 9.37
C ARG A 67 -6.72 10.59 10.67
N ARG A 68 -5.82 10.13 11.55
CA ARG A 68 -5.51 10.81 12.82
C ARG A 68 -4.89 12.17 12.58
N MET A 69 -3.97 12.28 11.61
CA MET A 69 -3.39 13.57 11.22
C MET A 69 -4.46 14.52 10.66
N GLU A 70 -5.33 14.05 9.78
CA GLU A 70 -6.44 14.85 9.25
C GLU A 70 -7.42 15.29 10.34
N ALA A 71 -7.79 14.40 11.25
CA ALA A 71 -8.64 14.75 12.39
C ALA A 71 -7.98 15.81 13.28
N SER A 72 -6.69 15.68 13.59
CA SER A 72 -5.96 16.67 14.40
C SER A 72 -5.74 18.01 13.69
N GLN A 73 -5.70 18.03 12.35
CA GLN A 73 -5.58 19.25 11.55
C GLN A 73 -6.92 20.00 11.43
N MET A 74 -8.04 19.29 11.58
CA MET A 74 -9.38 19.87 11.46
C MET A 74 -9.88 20.51 12.76
N GLU A 75 -9.24 20.22 13.90
CA GLU A 75 -9.59 20.75 15.23
C GLU A 75 -8.79 22.00 15.65
N HIS A 76 -8.03 22.62 14.72
CA HIS A 76 -7.16 23.76 15.00
C HIS A 76 -7.39 24.94 14.04
#